data_AF-A0A817UCI2-F1
#
_entry.id   AF-A0A817UCI2-F1
#
_cell.length_a   1.000
_cell.length_b   1.000
_cell.length_c   1.000
_cell.angle_alpha   90.00
_cell.angle_beta   90.00
_cell.angle_gamma   90.00
#
_symmetry.space_group_name_H-M   'P 1'
#
loop_
_entity.id
_entity.type
_entity.pdbx_description
1 polymer ?
#
loop_
_entity_poly.entity_id
_entity_poly.type
_entity_poly.pdbx_seq_one_letter_code
_entity_poly.pdbx_strand_id
1 'polypeptide(L)'
;MLTINGYQYQLKNFNKNKTIKFLRSANRSCGVLLHTNLNDEFVRFSGKTTEHSHLPNPAELEIRNLKEVIRQRVENELAPLEEIAE
;
A
#
# COMPACT_ATOMS: atom_id res chain seq x y z
N MET A 1 1.50 -2.23 0.39
CA MET A 1 0.91 -0.90 0.74
C MET A 1 2.01 0.14 0.63
N LEU A 2 1.68 1.39 0.32
CA LEU A 2 2.66 2.48 0.29
C LEU A 2 2.37 3.50 1.40
N THR A 3 3.40 4.03 2.04
CA THR A 3 3.28 5.07 3.06
C THR A 3 3.94 6.34 2.58
N ILE A 4 3.20 7.45 2.56
CA ILE A 4 3.71 8.78 2.19
C ILE A 4 3.22 9.77 3.25
N ASN A 5 4.13 10.55 3.84
CA ASN A 5 3.82 11.55 4.87
C ASN A 5 3.01 10.99 6.06
N GLY A 6 3.26 9.74 6.46
CA GLY A 6 2.53 9.06 7.53
C GLY A 6 1.14 8.53 7.15
N TYR A 7 0.67 8.77 5.92
CA TYR A 7 -0.58 8.22 5.39
C TYR A 7 -0.32 6.96 4.58
N GLN A 8 -1.19 5.98 4.75
CA GLN A 8 -1.15 4.74 4.00
C GLN A 8 -2.03 4.81 2.76
N TYR A 9 -1.55 4.20 1.69
CA TYR A 9 -2.26 4.09 0.43
C TYR A 9 -2.24 2.65 -0.09
N GLN A 10 -3.36 2.29 -0.72
CA GLN A 10 -3.58 1.02 -1.38
C GLN A 10 -3.53 1.19 -2.88
N LEU A 11 -2.81 0.29 -3.56
CA LEU A 11 -2.81 0.24 -5.01
C LEU A 11 -4.21 -0.09 -5.50
N LYS A 12 -4.75 0.78 -6.35
CA LYS A 12 -6.03 0.59 -7.00
C LYS A 12 -5.85 0.00 -8.39
N ASN A 13 -4.97 0.59 -9.19
CA ASN A 13 -4.70 0.17 -10.57
C ASN A 13 -3.42 0.84 -11.10
N PHE A 14 -3.04 0.50 -12.34
CA PHE A 14 -2.00 1.18 -13.10
C PHE A 14 -2.59 2.00 -14.25
N ASN A 15 -1.80 2.90 -14.84
CA ASN A 15 -2.16 3.52 -16.12
C ASN A 15 -2.10 2.47 -17.25
N LYS A 16 -2.61 2.83 -18.44
CA LYS A 16 -2.60 1.96 -19.63
C LYS A 16 -1.20 1.39 -19.94
N ASN A 17 -0.16 2.19 -19.75
CA ASN A 17 1.22 1.81 -20.07
C ASN A 17 1.95 1.14 -18.89
N LYS A 18 1.27 0.91 -17.75
CA LYS A 18 1.83 0.31 -16.53
C LYS A 18 3.07 1.01 -15.96
N THR A 19 3.21 2.32 -16.18
CA THR A 19 4.31 3.14 -15.63
C THR A 19 3.92 3.95 -14.39
N ILE A 20 2.63 4.13 -14.15
CA ILE A 20 2.08 4.91 -13.03
C ILE A 20 1.16 4.03 -12.20
N LYS A 21 1.38 4.04 -10.88
CA LYS A 21 0.51 3.44 -9.86
C LYS A 21 -0.54 4.45 -9.41
N PHE A 22 -1.81 4.06 -9.47
CA PHE A 22 -2.94 4.81 -8.92
C PHE A 22 -3.22 4.28 -7.53
N LEU A 23 -3.04 5.12 -6.54
CA LEU A 23 -3.11 4.79 -5.13
C LEU A 23 -4.27 5.55 -4.50
N ARG A 24 -5.04 4.88 -3.65
CA ARG A 24 -6.10 5.50 -2.84
C ARG A 24 -5.70 5.47 -1.37
N SER A 25 -6.15 6.43 -0.57
CA SER A 25 -5.97 6.33 0.89
C SER A 25 -6.49 4.98 1.40
N ALA A 26 -5.75 4.37 2.31
CA ALA A 26 -6.14 3.13 2.97
C ALA A 26 -7.35 3.34 3.89
N ASN A 27 -7.53 4.56 4.39
CA ASN A 27 -8.77 4.95 5.06
C ASN A 27 -9.86 5.20 4.02
N ARG A 28 -10.89 4.35 4.00
CA ARG A 28 -11.96 4.42 2.99
C ARG A 28 -12.83 5.68 3.09
N SER A 29 -12.89 6.31 4.25
CA SER A 29 -13.58 7.61 4.41
C SER A 29 -12.73 8.79 3.93
N CYS A 30 -11.45 8.55 3.61
CA CYS A 30 -10.56 9.55 3.05
C CYS A 30 -10.62 9.52 1.52
N GLY A 31 -11.04 10.64 0.92
CA GLY A 31 -11.18 10.80 -0.53
C GLY A 31 -9.89 11.08 -1.31
N VAL A 32 -8.73 11.11 -0.64
CA VAL A 32 -7.45 11.42 -1.27
C VAL A 32 -6.97 10.23 -2.12
N LEU A 33 -6.63 10.51 -3.37
CA LEU A 33 -5.92 9.59 -4.25
C LEU A 33 -4.62 10.26 -4.72
N LEU A 34 -3.64 9.43 -5.06
CA LEU A 34 -2.36 9.90 -5.56
C LEU A 34 -1.80 8.96 -6.61
N HIS A 35 -0.84 9.47 -7.36
CA HIS A 35 -0.08 8.73 -8.35
C HIS A 35 1.38 8.64 -7.92
N THR A 36 1.95 7.45 -8.05
CA THR A 36 3.40 7.24 -7.96
C THR A 36 3.93 6.60 -9.23
N ASN A 37 5.23 6.72 -9.48
CA ASN A 37 5.89 5.92 -10.51
C ASN A 37 6.13 4.49 -10.00
N LEU A 38 6.77 3.65 -10.81
CA LEU A 38 7.08 2.26 -10.44
C LEU A 38 8.01 2.15 -9.23
N ASN A 39 8.86 3.15 -8.99
CA ASN A 39 9.79 3.23 -7.86
C ASN A 39 9.15 3.80 -6.59
N ASP A 40 7.81 3.93 -6.56
CA ASP A 40 7.06 4.50 -5.44
C ASP A 40 7.32 5.98 -5.15
N GLU A 41 7.94 6.69 -6.09
CA GLU A 41 8.14 8.13 -5.99
C GLU A 41 6.83 8.86 -6.28
N PHE A 42 6.50 9.84 -5.43
CA PHE A 42 5.31 10.65 -5.59
C PHE A 42 5.35 11.45 -6.89
N VAL A 43 4.28 11.38 -7.67
CA VAL A 43 4.13 12.14 -8.92
C VAL A 43 3.15 13.29 -8.73
N ARG A 44 1.93 12.99 -8.28
CA ARG A 44 0.88 13.99 -8.03
C ARG A 44 -0.30 13.41 -7.25
N PHE A 45 -1.10 14.27 -6.66
CA PHE A 45 -2.45 13.89 -6.22
C PHE A 45 -3.40 13.75 -7.41
N SER A 46 -4.40 12.88 -7.26
CA SER A 46 -5.49 12.73 -8.20
C SER A 46 -6.79 12.59 -7.43
N GLY A 47 -7.80 13.37 -7.77
CA GLY A 47 -9.04 13.42 -7.00
C GLY A 47 -9.49 14.86 -6.77
N LYS A 48 -10.65 15.00 -6.12
CA LYS A 48 -11.25 16.31 -5.84
C LYS A 48 -10.62 17.01 -4.63
N THR A 49 -9.91 16.26 -3.80
CA THR A 49 -9.22 16.78 -2.60
C THR A 49 -7.80 16.22 -2.53
N THR A 50 -6.89 17.05 -2.05
CA THR A 50 -5.51 16.69 -1.68
C THR A 50 -5.32 16.63 -0.18
N GLU A 51 -6.34 17.05 0.59
CA GLU A 51 -6.30 17.10 2.04
C GLU A 51 -6.96 15.86 2.64
N HIS A 52 -6.26 15.29 3.62
CA HIS A 52 -6.77 14.15 4.37
C HIS A 52 -7.82 14.63 5.37
N SER A 53 -8.95 13.92 5.43
CA SER A 53 -10.02 14.12 6.42
C SER A 53 -9.69 13.57 7.81
N HIS A 54 -8.46 13.11 8.01
CA HIS A 54 -8.00 12.47 9.25
C HIS A 54 -6.52 12.72 9.44
N LEU A 55 -6.05 12.55 10.67
CA LEU A 55 -4.63 12.60 11.00
C LEU A 55 -3.93 11.26 10.65
N PRO A 56 -2.60 11.26 10.48
CA PRO A 56 -1.82 10.03 10.42
C PRO A 56 -2.01 9.20 11.70
N ASN A 57 -2.08 7.88 11.56
CA ASN A 57 -2.15 6.96 12.69
C ASN A 57 -0.93 6.02 12.66
N PRO A 58 0.18 6.38 13.33
CA PRO A 58 1.41 5.59 13.29
C PRO A 58 1.23 4.20 13.92
N ALA A 59 0.41 4.06 14.96
CA ALA A 59 0.16 2.77 15.60
C ALA A 59 -0.54 1.78 14.65
N GLU A 60 -1.56 2.24 13.91
CA GLU A 60 -2.20 1.39 12.89
C GLU A 60 -1.26 1.03 11.73
N LEU A 61 -0.37 1.95 11.36
CA LEU A 61 0.67 1.71 10.37
C LEU A 61 1.61 0.59 10.83
N GLU A 62 2.10 0.64 12.06
CA GLU A 62 2.95 -0.40 12.65
C GLU A 62 2.23 -1.75 12.70
N ILE A 63 1.00 -1.79 13.19
CA ILE A 63 0.19 -3.02 13.24
C ILE A 63 0.03 -3.63 11.84
N ARG A 64 -0.20 -2.81 10.81
CA ARG A 64 -0.31 -3.30 9.43
C ARG A 64 1.02 -3.79 8.87
N ASN A 65 2.11 -3.07 9.14
CA ASN A 65 3.45 -3.51 8.73
C ASN A 65 3.79 -4.86 9.37
N LEU A 66 3.49 -5.04 10.66
CA LEU A 66 3.68 -6.32 11.36
C LEU A 66 2.84 -7.44 10.73
N LYS A 67 1.58 -7.17 10.37
CA LYS A 67 0.72 -8.15 9.68
C LYS A 67 1.29 -8.58 8.33
N GLU A 68 1.81 -7.63 7.54
CA GLU A 68 2.45 -7.95 6.25
C GLU A 68 3.72 -8.79 6.45
N VAL A 69 4.55 -8.47 7.45
CA VAL A 69 5.75 -9.27 7.79
C VAL A 69 5.37 -10.70 8.18
N ILE A 70 4.34 -10.86 9.03
CA ILE A 70 3.84 -12.18 9.42
C ILE A 70 3.32 -12.94 8.20
N ARG A 71 2.53 -12.29 7.33
CA ARG A 71 2.02 -12.90 6.10
C ARG A 71 3.16 -13.39 5.22
N GLN A 72 4.18 -12.56 4.97
CA GLN A 72 5.34 -12.93 4.17
C GLN A 72 6.11 -14.11 4.78
N ARG A 73 6.25 -14.14 6.11
CA ARG A 73 6.86 -15.29 6.80
C ARG A 73 6.07 -16.56 6.59
N VAL A 74 4.75 -16.52 6.74
CA VAL A 74 3.88 -17.69 6.51
C VAL A 74 3.98 -18.18 5.06
N GLU A 75 3.95 -17.26 4.08
CA GLU A 75 4.12 -17.62 2.66
C GLU A 75 5.50 -18.26 2.39
N ASN A 76 6.56 -17.79 3.04
CA ASN A 76 7.92 -18.31 2.86
C ASN A 76 8.20 -19.59 3.68
N GLU A 77 7.55 -19.80 4.82
CA GLU A 77 7.69 -20.98 5.69
C GLU A 77 6.78 -22.14 5.29
N LEU A 78 5.72 -21.90 4.50
CA LEU A 78 4.92 -22.96 3.87
C LEU A 78 5.58 -23.49 2.59
N ALA A 79 6.40 -22.68 1.92
CA ALA A 79 7.15 -23.07 0.72
C ALA A 79 8.11 -24.27 0.88
N PRO A 80 8.77 -24.56 2.03
CA PRO A 80 9.69 -25.69 2.15
C PRO A 80 9.02 -27.01 2.56
N LEU A 81 7.72 -27.05 2.89
CA LEU A 81 7.05 -28.28 3.34
C LEU A 81 6.44 -29.10 2.20
N GLU A 82 6.22 -28.50 1.03
CA GLU A 82 5.69 -29.22 -0.14
C GLU A 82 6.79 -30.01 -0.89
N GLU A 83 8.07 -29.64 -0.77
CA GLU A 83 9.19 -30.34 -1.44
C GLU A 83 9.69 -31.59 -0.68
N ILE A 84 9.28 -31.81 0.57
CA ILE A 84 9.74 -32.95 1.39
C ILE A 84 8.77 -34.14 1.29
N ALA A 85 7.61 -33.97 0.64
CA ALA A 85 6.54 -34.96 0.57
C ALA A 85 6.44 -35.72 -0.78
N GLU A 86 7.45 -35.63 -1.66
CA GLU A 86 7.51 -36.39 -2.93
C GLU A 86 8.51 -37.57 -2.88
#